data_AF-A0A1J3K0B7-F1
#
_entry.id   AF-A0A1J3K0B7-F1
#
_cell.length_a   1.000
_cell.length_b   1.000
_cell.length_c   1.000
_cell.angle_alpha   90.00
_cell.angle_beta   90.00
_cell.angle_gamma   90.00
#
_symmetry.space_group_name_H-M   'P 1'
#
loop_
_entity.id
_entity.type
_entity.pdbx_description
1 polymer ?
#
loop_
_entity_poly.entity_id
_entity_poly.type
_entity_poly.pdbx_seq_one_letter_code
_entity_poly.pdbx_strand_id
1 'polypeptide(L)'
;SYSWHGFGEDALSLFIISMRQSVRPDKFTFSSVLSSMNVVMLDQGAQVHSLAIKLGFDQDTAVATSLMEMYFKTGLVDSAMGMFDTTDEKDLIFWNTVITGLARTSRVAESLAVFRQLLMHRGLKPDRVTFMGSLVACCYGGFVNKGI
;
A
#
# COMPACT_ATOMS: atom_id res chain seq x y z
N SER A 1 12.69 15.18 4.57
CA SER A 1 13.63 15.43 3.45
C SER A 1 14.25 14.14 2.91
N TYR A 2 13.52 13.42 2.05
CA TYR A 2 14.03 12.27 1.25
C TYR A 2 13.23 12.10 -0.06
N SER A 3 12.65 13.19 -0.59
CA SER A 3 11.69 13.16 -1.71
C SER A 3 12.21 13.84 -2.99
N TRP A 4 13.51 14.12 -3.10
CA TRP A 4 14.07 14.97 -4.16
C TRP A 4 15.28 14.37 -4.93
N HIS A 5 15.51 13.06 -4.91
CA HIS A 5 16.77 12.47 -5.44
C HIS A 5 16.66 11.45 -6.59
N GLY A 6 15.60 11.41 -7.41
CA GLY A 6 15.64 10.60 -8.64
C GLY A 6 15.67 9.06 -8.49
N PHE A 7 15.84 8.53 -7.28
CA PHE A 7 15.89 7.09 -6.99
C PHE A 7 14.64 6.31 -7.45
N GLY A 8 13.50 6.99 -7.59
CA GLY A 8 12.29 6.41 -8.18
C GLY A 8 12.48 5.99 -9.63
N GLU A 9 12.97 6.93 -10.43
CA GLU A 9 13.26 6.73 -11.85
C GLU A 9 14.43 5.76 -12.05
N ASP A 10 15.45 5.81 -11.18
CA ASP A 10 16.57 4.86 -11.22
C ASP A 10 16.13 3.42 -10.92
N ALA A 11 15.31 3.22 -9.88
CA ALA A 11 14.79 1.90 -9.54
C ALA A 11 13.92 1.32 -10.66
N LEU A 12 13.06 2.13 -11.26
CA LEU A 12 12.26 1.72 -12.41
C LEU A 12 13.14 1.45 -13.64
N SER A 13 14.17 2.27 -13.89
CA SER A 13 15.09 2.09 -15.01
C SER A 13 15.87 0.80 -14.88
N LEU A 14 16.41 0.51 -13.69
CA LEU A 14 17.09 -0.76 -13.40
C LEU A 14 16.15 -1.95 -13.55
N PHE A 15 14.89 -1.82 -13.10
CA PHE A 15 13.88 -2.84 -13.31
C PHE A 15 13.62 -3.11 -14.78
N ILE A 16 13.46 -2.07 -15.60
CA ILE A 16 13.24 -2.20 -17.04
C ILE A 16 14.46 -2.85 -17.73
N ILE A 17 15.68 -2.45 -17.36
CA ILE A 17 16.91 -3.04 -17.90
C ILE A 17 17.01 -4.52 -17.54
N SER A 18 16.76 -4.86 -16.27
CA SER A 18 16.73 -6.24 -15.77
C SER A 18 15.74 -7.12 -16.57
N MET A 19 14.52 -6.60 -16.77
CA MET A 19 13.50 -7.27 -17.58
C MET A 19 13.94 -7.48 -19.04
N ARG A 20 14.58 -6.48 -19.66
CA ARG A 20 15.13 -6.61 -21.03
C ARG A 20 16.25 -7.64 -21.13
N GLN A 21 16.98 -7.86 -20.05
CA GLN A 21 18.00 -8.90 -19.93
C GLN A 21 17.41 -10.28 -19.56
N SER A 22 16.08 -10.43 -19.60
CA SER A 22 15.37 -11.67 -19.25
C SER A 22 15.60 -12.13 -17.82
N VAL A 23 15.97 -11.23 -16.91
CA VAL A 23 16.05 -11.51 -15.48
C VAL A 23 14.62 -11.49 -14.93
N ARG A 24 14.20 -12.60 -14.31
CA ARG A 24 12.86 -12.75 -13.76
C ARG A 24 12.75 -11.95 -12.44
N PRO A 25 11.79 -11.02 -12.32
CA PRO A 25 11.53 -10.35 -11.05
C PRO A 25 11.08 -11.32 -9.98
N ASP A 26 11.50 -11.06 -8.76
CA ASP A 26 10.96 -11.68 -7.56
C ASP A 26 10.17 -10.65 -6.72
N LYS A 27 9.62 -11.11 -5.58
CA LYS A 27 8.85 -10.25 -4.67
C LYS A 27 9.64 -9.04 -4.17
N PHE A 28 10.95 -9.19 -3.95
CA PHE A 28 11.82 -8.10 -3.49
C PHE A 28 12.00 -7.05 -4.58
N THR A 29 12.15 -7.49 -5.83
CA THR A 29 12.21 -6.63 -7.00
C THR A 29 10.95 -5.78 -7.12
N PHE A 30 9.77 -6.41 -7.01
CA PHE A 30 8.49 -5.69 -7.05
C PHE A 30 8.35 -4.71 -5.88
N SER A 31 8.58 -5.15 -4.64
CA SER A 31 8.49 -4.28 -3.46
C SER A 31 9.43 -3.07 -3.57
N SER A 32 10.66 -3.28 -4.05
CA SER A 32 11.62 -2.19 -4.23
C SER A 32 11.13 -1.15 -5.24
N VAL A 33 10.68 -1.58 -6.43
CA VAL A 33 10.20 -0.66 -7.48
C VAL A 33 8.92 0.05 -7.04
N LEU A 34 8.00 -0.65 -6.39
CA LEU A 34 6.74 -0.08 -5.93
C LEU A 34 6.94 0.97 -4.83
N SER A 35 7.88 0.74 -3.91
CA SER A 35 8.20 1.71 -2.84
C SER A 35 8.72 3.05 -3.37
N SER A 36 9.37 3.03 -4.54
CA SER A 36 10.01 4.19 -5.15
C SER A 36 9.03 5.04 -5.98
N MET A 37 7.87 4.47 -6.34
CA MET A 37 6.81 5.13 -7.11
C MET A 37 6.23 6.34 -6.36
N ASN A 38 5.79 7.33 -7.12
CA ASN A 38 5.16 8.54 -6.62
C ASN A 38 4.05 9.00 -7.59
N VAL A 39 3.39 10.11 -7.28
CA VAL A 39 2.23 10.61 -8.04
C VAL A 39 2.51 10.86 -9.54
N VAL A 40 3.77 11.14 -9.91
CA VAL A 40 4.17 11.34 -11.31
C VAL A 40 4.31 10.00 -12.05
N MET A 41 4.48 8.90 -11.33
CA MET A 41 4.76 7.57 -11.89
C MET A 41 3.53 6.64 -11.87
N LEU A 42 2.32 7.20 -11.85
CA LEU A 42 1.07 6.46 -11.70
C LEU A 42 0.88 5.39 -12.79
N ASP A 43 1.12 5.76 -14.05
CA ASP A 43 0.97 4.85 -15.18
C ASP A 43 1.96 3.69 -15.10
N GLN A 44 3.19 3.97 -14.68
CA GLN A 44 4.23 2.97 -14.45
C GLN A 44 3.86 2.06 -13.28
N GLY A 45 3.27 2.60 -12.20
CA GLY A 45 2.76 1.83 -11.07
C GLY A 45 1.68 0.83 -11.50
N ALA A 46 0.73 1.26 -12.33
CA ALA A 46 -0.30 0.39 -12.88
C ALA A 46 0.27 -0.68 -13.83
N GLN A 47 1.30 -0.35 -14.61
CA GLN A 47 2.01 -1.33 -15.44
C GLN A 47 2.74 -2.38 -14.61
N VAL A 48 3.43 -1.97 -13.53
CA VAL A 48 4.11 -2.87 -12.61
C VAL A 48 3.11 -3.76 -11.87
N HIS A 49 1.96 -3.23 -11.44
CA HIS A 49 0.87 -4.03 -10.88
C HIS A 49 0.36 -5.08 -11.88
N SER A 50 0.05 -4.67 -13.11
CA SER A 50 -0.39 -5.59 -14.17
C SER A 50 0.63 -6.70 -14.44
N LEU A 51 1.92 -6.36 -14.37
CA LEU A 51 3.01 -7.32 -14.54
C LEU A 51 3.11 -8.28 -13.34
N ALA A 52 2.94 -7.79 -12.11
CA ALA A 52 2.91 -8.65 -10.92
C ALA A 52 1.81 -9.72 -11.04
N ILE A 53 0.61 -9.34 -11.47
CA ILE A 53 -0.50 -10.28 -11.74
C ILE A 53 -0.09 -11.29 -12.83
N LYS A 54 0.44 -10.82 -13.96
CA LYS A 54 0.85 -11.71 -15.08
C LYS A 54 1.93 -12.73 -14.67
N LEU A 55 2.77 -12.39 -13.70
CA LEU A 55 3.84 -13.26 -13.20
C LEU A 55 3.42 -14.12 -11.99
N GLY A 56 2.17 -14.00 -11.52
CA GLY A 56 1.60 -14.79 -10.43
C GLY A 56 1.97 -14.29 -9.03
N PHE A 57 2.23 -12.99 -8.87
CA PHE A 57 2.52 -12.34 -7.59
C PHE A 57 1.31 -11.63 -6.99
N ASP A 58 0.11 -11.80 -7.54
CA ASP A 58 -1.13 -11.17 -7.07
C ASP A 58 -1.52 -11.58 -5.65
N GLN A 59 -1.14 -12.79 -5.22
CA GLN A 59 -1.38 -13.30 -3.87
C GLN A 59 -0.14 -13.24 -2.95
N ASP A 60 1.01 -12.75 -3.42
CA ASP A 60 2.19 -12.59 -2.55
C ASP A 60 1.95 -11.39 -1.61
N THR A 61 1.87 -11.66 -0.31
CA THR A 61 1.49 -10.62 0.68
C THR A 61 2.49 -9.46 0.73
N ALA A 62 3.77 -9.69 0.43
CA ALA A 62 4.77 -8.62 0.41
C ALA A 62 4.59 -7.70 -0.81
N VAL A 63 4.32 -8.29 -1.98
CA VAL A 63 4.01 -7.53 -3.20
C VAL A 63 2.68 -6.79 -3.04
N ALA A 64 1.64 -7.47 -2.54
CA ALA A 64 0.33 -6.87 -2.28
C ALA A 64 0.42 -5.70 -1.29
N THR A 65 1.20 -5.84 -0.21
CA THR A 65 1.44 -4.75 0.75
C THR A 65 2.14 -3.56 0.11
N SER A 66 3.12 -3.82 -0.76
CA SER A 66 3.86 -2.75 -1.46
C SER A 66 3.00 -2.02 -2.49
N LEU A 67 2.13 -2.74 -3.20
CA LEU A 67 1.12 -2.18 -4.09
C LEU A 67 0.11 -1.33 -3.31
N MET A 68 -0.36 -1.82 -2.16
CA MET A 68 -1.26 -1.11 -1.26
C MET A 68 -0.65 0.23 -0.81
N GLU A 69 0.60 0.22 -0.35
CA GLU A 69 1.32 1.43 0.05
C GLU A 69 1.49 2.41 -1.12
N MET A 70 1.83 1.91 -2.32
CA MET A 70 1.94 2.72 -3.53
C MET A 70 0.61 3.43 -3.87
N TYR A 71 -0.52 2.71 -3.84
CA TYR A 71 -1.82 3.31 -4.13
C TYR A 71 -2.22 4.38 -3.11
N PHE A 72 -2.01 4.14 -1.81
CA PHE A 72 -2.24 5.16 -0.78
C PHE A 72 -1.33 6.38 -0.96
N LYS A 73 -0.03 6.16 -1.21
CA LYS A 73 0.98 7.22 -1.41
C LYS A 73 0.66 8.11 -2.62
N THR A 74 0.04 7.54 -3.64
CA THR A 74 -0.31 8.25 -4.88
C THR A 74 -1.73 8.80 -4.88
N GLY A 75 -2.51 8.59 -3.81
CA GLY A 75 -3.85 9.13 -3.63
C GLY A 75 -4.96 8.33 -4.33
N LEU A 76 -4.64 7.19 -4.93
CA LEU A 76 -5.61 6.29 -5.58
C LEU A 76 -6.25 5.35 -4.56
N VAL A 77 -6.96 5.94 -3.59
CA VAL A 77 -7.50 5.20 -2.43
C VAL A 77 -8.55 4.17 -2.83
N ASP A 78 -9.40 4.46 -3.81
CA ASP A 78 -10.40 3.48 -4.26
C ASP A 78 -9.77 2.26 -4.94
N SER A 79 -8.65 2.44 -5.65
CA SER A 79 -7.87 1.32 -6.20
C SER A 79 -7.23 0.48 -5.08
N ALA A 80 -6.74 1.12 -4.02
CA ALA A 80 -6.23 0.45 -2.84
C ALA A 80 -7.33 -0.41 -2.16
N MET A 81 -8.55 0.13 -2.05
CA MET A 81 -9.67 -0.60 -1.45
C MET A 81 -10.19 -1.74 -2.34
N GLY A 82 -10.21 -1.55 -3.67
CA GLY A 82 -10.48 -2.65 -4.60
C GLY A 82 -9.49 -3.81 -4.45
N MET A 83 -8.20 -3.49 -4.28
CA MET A 83 -7.20 -4.51 -3.96
C MET A 83 -7.47 -5.20 -2.62
N PHE A 84 -7.77 -4.42 -1.57
CA PHE A 84 -8.08 -4.96 -0.25
C PHE A 84 -9.22 -5.98 -0.32
N ASP A 85 -10.26 -5.73 -1.11
CA ASP A 85 -11.38 -6.66 -1.26
C ASP A 85 -11.00 -7.95 -2.02
N THR A 86 -10.04 -7.88 -2.94
CA THR A 86 -9.61 -9.01 -3.79
C THR A 86 -8.43 -9.83 -3.25
N THR A 87 -7.65 -9.32 -2.29
CA THR A 87 -6.52 -10.06 -1.70
C THR A 87 -7.02 -11.09 -0.69
N ASP A 88 -6.81 -12.38 -0.90
CA ASP A 88 -7.35 -13.41 0.01
C ASP A 88 -6.52 -13.50 1.30
N GLU A 89 -5.20 -13.63 1.18
CA GLU A 89 -4.29 -13.74 2.31
C GLU A 89 -3.81 -12.36 2.78
N LYS A 90 -4.23 -11.96 3.98
CA LYS A 90 -3.87 -10.68 4.59
C LYS A 90 -3.16 -10.91 5.92
N ASP A 91 -1.85 -10.69 5.95
CA ASP A 91 -1.09 -10.69 7.20
C ASP A 91 -1.28 -9.37 7.97
N LEU A 92 -0.80 -9.32 9.22
CA LEU A 92 -0.94 -8.13 10.07
C LEU A 92 -0.29 -6.88 9.45
N ILE A 93 0.76 -7.04 8.66
CA ILE A 93 1.44 -5.92 8.00
C ILE A 93 0.50 -5.32 6.94
N PHE A 94 -0.12 -6.17 6.10
CA PHE A 94 -1.10 -5.73 5.12
C PHE A 94 -2.27 -4.97 5.76
N TRP A 95 -2.85 -5.51 6.84
CA TRP A 95 -3.91 -4.84 7.61
C TRP A 95 -3.46 -3.48 8.16
N ASN A 96 -2.27 -3.42 8.75
CA ASN A 96 -1.70 -2.18 9.28
C ASN A 96 -1.48 -1.13 8.19
N THR A 97 -1.03 -1.54 7.01
CA THR A 97 -0.86 -0.65 5.85
C THR A 97 -2.18 -0.04 5.42
N VAL A 98 -3.27 -0.81 5.38
CA VAL A 98 -4.60 -0.30 5.01
C VAL A 98 -5.15 0.67 6.07
N ILE A 99 -5.10 0.29 7.35
CA ILE A 99 -5.60 1.12 8.44
C ILE A 99 -4.88 2.48 8.47
N THR A 100 -3.55 2.46 8.37
CA THR A 100 -2.73 3.69 8.38
C THR A 100 -2.87 4.49 7.08
N GLY A 101 -2.98 3.82 5.92
CA GLY A 101 -3.21 4.45 4.63
C GLY A 101 -4.54 5.22 4.56
N LEU A 102 -5.63 4.61 5.03
CA LEU A 102 -6.94 5.27 5.14
C LEU A 102 -6.92 6.44 6.12
N ALA A 103 -6.23 6.28 7.26
CA ALA A 103 -6.09 7.36 8.24
C ALA A 103 -5.34 8.58 7.66
N ARG A 104 -4.29 8.35 6.86
CA ARG A 104 -3.48 9.39 6.20
C ARG A 104 -4.19 10.08 5.05
N THR A 105 -5.18 9.42 4.45
CA THR A 105 -5.96 9.94 3.30
C THR A 105 -7.33 10.48 3.73
N SER A 106 -7.50 10.78 5.02
CA SER A 106 -8.73 11.35 5.62
C SER A 106 -9.97 10.45 5.53
N ARG A 107 -9.84 9.17 5.17
CA ARG A 107 -10.94 8.18 5.18
C ARG A 107 -11.09 7.50 6.54
N VAL A 108 -11.28 8.33 7.57
CA VAL A 108 -11.26 7.92 8.99
C VAL A 108 -12.29 6.84 9.30
N ALA A 109 -13.53 7.00 8.82
CA ALA A 109 -14.60 6.04 9.08
C ALA A 109 -14.28 4.64 8.55
N GLU A 110 -13.66 4.56 7.37
CA GLU A 110 -13.25 3.30 6.76
C GLU A 110 -12.04 2.71 7.44
N SER A 111 -11.06 3.53 7.86
CA SER A 111 -9.93 3.07 8.68
C SER A 111 -10.43 2.35 9.95
N LEU A 112 -11.42 2.93 10.64
CA LEU A 112 -12.03 2.32 11.82
C LEU A 112 -12.86 1.08 11.50
N ALA A 113 -13.52 1.02 10.34
CA ALA A 113 -14.24 -0.16 9.89
C ALA A 113 -13.26 -1.33 9.61
N VAL A 114 -12.17 -1.07 8.91
CA VAL A 114 -11.10 -2.06 8.64
C VAL A 114 -10.45 -2.52 9.95
N PHE A 115 -10.18 -1.60 10.89
CA PHE A 115 -9.69 -1.98 12.22
C PHE A 115 -10.64 -2.93 12.95
N ARG A 116 -11.96 -2.69 12.89
CA ARG A 116 -12.95 -3.61 13.46
C ARG A 116 -12.97 -4.97 12.76
N GLN A 117 -12.80 -5.01 11.43
CA GLN A 117 -12.67 -6.26 10.70
C GLN A 117 -11.44 -7.06 11.16
N LEU A 118 -10.29 -6.40 11.35
CA LEU A 118 -9.09 -7.03 11.91
C LEU A 118 -9.35 -7.61 13.32
N LEU A 119 -10.08 -6.90 14.19
CA LEU A 119 -10.43 -7.40 15.52
C LEU A 119 -11.28 -8.67 15.50
N MET A 120 -12.06 -8.88 14.45
CA MET A 120 -12.88 -10.08 14.25
C MET A 120 -12.09 -11.22 13.59
N HIS A 121 -10.91 -10.95 13.03
CA HIS A 121 -10.10 -11.94 12.36
C HIS A 121 -9.45 -12.90 13.36
N ARG A 122 -9.65 -14.21 13.17
CA ARG A 122 -9.03 -15.23 14.02
C ARG A 122 -7.55 -15.35 13.68
N GLY A 123 -6.68 -15.43 14.69
CA GLY A 123 -5.25 -15.67 14.52
C GLY A 123 -4.39 -14.42 14.31
N LEU A 124 -4.98 -13.25 14.12
CA LEU A 124 -4.25 -11.97 14.09
C LEU A 124 -4.56 -11.17 15.36
N LYS A 125 -3.52 -10.59 15.97
CA LYS A 125 -3.66 -9.70 17.13
C LYS A 125 -3.15 -8.32 16.73
N PRO A 126 -3.96 -7.25 16.89
CA PRO A 126 -3.48 -5.89 16.72
C PRO A 126 -2.21 -5.62 17.53
N ASP A 127 -1.29 -4.90 16.93
CA ASP A 127 -0.05 -4.48 17.57
C ASP A 127 -0.02 -2.96 17.77
N ARG A 128 1.13 -2.44 18.23
CA ARG A 128 1.31 -1.00 18.46
C ARG A 128 1.05 -0.18 17.20
N VAL A 129 1.42 -0.69 16.02
CA VAL A 129 1.21 0.01 14.74
C VAL A 129 -0.27 0.09 14.42
N THR A 130 -1.02 -0.98 14.66
CA THR A 130 -2.48 -0.98 14.50
C THR A 130 -3.15 0.10 15.35
N PHE A 131 -2.81 0.17 16.64
CA PHE A 131 -3.39 1.15 17.55
C PHE A 131 -3.00 2.59 17.18
N MET A 132 -1.74 2.83 16.78
CA MET A 132 -1.33 4.15 16.28
C MET A 132 -2.13 4.56 15.04
N GLY A 133 -2.32 3.67 14.07
CA GLY A 133 -3.13 3.94 12.88
C GLY A 133 -4.57 4.36 13.24
N SER A 134 -5.20 3.66 14.18
CA SER A 134 -6.55 4.01 14.66
C SER A 134 -6.60 5.35 15.41
N LEU A 135 -5.59 5.66 16.22
CA LEU A 135 -5.50 6.94 16.94
C LEU A 135 -5.30 8.11 15.99
N VAL A 136 -4.46 7.95 14.96
CA VAL A 136 -4.27 8.95 13.90
C VAL A 136 -5.60 9.23 13.20
N ALA A 137 -6.36 8.19 12.87
CA ALA A 137 -7.69 8.34 12.29
C ALA A 137 -8.62 9.16 13.22
N CYS A 138 -8.64 8.86 14.51
CA CYS A 138 -9.41 9.61 15.51
C CYS A 138 -8.96 11.08 15.66
N CYS A 139 -7.65 11.35 15.60
CA CYS A 139 -7.13 12.71 15.65
C CYS A 139 -7.64 13.52 14.45
N TYR A 140 -7.56 12.99 13.23
CA TYR A 140 -8.09 13.68 12.04
C TYR A 140 -9.62 13.84 12.07
N GLY A 141 -10.36 12.84 12.54
CA GLY A 141 -11.82 12.94 12.69
C GLY A 141 -12.28 13.94 13.76
N GLY A 142 -11.49 14.13 14.82
CA GLY A 142 -11.74 15.11 15.87
C GLY A 142 -11.52 16.57 15.44
N PHE A 143 -10.62 16.82 14.49
CA PHE A 143 -10.40 18.16 13.93
C PHE A 143 -11.50 18.57 12.94
N VAL A 144 -12.05 17.63 12.17
CA VAL A 144 -13.16 17.93 11.24
C VAL A 144 -14.44 18.28 12.02
N ASN A 145 -14.72 17.60 13.13
CA ASN A 145 -15.90 17.89 13.97
C ASN A 145 -15.78 19.16 14.85
N LYS A 146 -14.60 19.79 14.92
CA LYS A 146 -14.40 21.07 15.63
C LYS A 146 -14.17 22.26 14.68
N GLY A 147 -14.32 22.05 13.37
CA GLY A 147 -14.22 23.09 12.35
C GLY A 147 -15.58 23.64 11.93
N ILE A 148 -16.39 24.13 12.88
CA ILE A 148 -17.48 25.10 12.66
C ILE A 148 -17.59 26.00 13.90
#